data_AF-A0A534BDM5-F1
#
_entry.id   AF-A0A534BDM5-F1
#
_cell.length_a   1.000
_cell.length_b   1.000
_cell.length_c   1.000
_cell.angle_alpha   90.00
_cell.angle_beta   90.00
_cell.angle_gamma   90.00
#
_symmetry.space_group_name_H-M   'P 1'
#
loop_
_entity.id
_entity.type
_entity.pdbx_description
1 polymer ?
#
loop_
_entity_poly.entity_id
_entity_poly.type
_entity_poly.pdbx_seq_one_letter_code
_entity_poly.pdbx_strand_id
1 'polypeptide(L)'
;RRDTHIITVSPKDEYRYGYRLWIDDSTAMPLKTQLCDTHGHVIEQIVFASLTLPSRIPDSAFRTEVSTEGFQWLRNETPPPAQAGGTMAGGAMAWSATRLPPGFKMTGRSAQTLPGSTDPVDHLVFTDGLASVSVFVEPQRAAKAGESPVAETAEVGSSSAFSTVVDGHKITAVGEVPPDTVRFIASQVKAQEPASVGPRRH
;
A
#
# COMPACT_ATOMS: atom_id res chain seq x y z
N ARG A 1 -13.05 -24.27 24.20
CA ARG A 1 -11.64 -24.20 23.76
C ARG A 1 -11.58 -24.88 22.41
N ARG A 2 -11.09 -24.19 21.37
CA ARG A 2 -10.90 -24.77 20.04
C ARG A 2 -9.44 -25.18 19.90
N ASP A 3 -9.19 -26.31 19.27
CA ASP A 3 -7.84 -26.78 19.00
C ASP A 3 -7.29 -26.07 17.76
N THR A 4 -6.00 -25.73 17.81
CA THR A 4 -5.35 -24.94 16.78
C THR A 4 -3.94 -25.43 16.52
N HIS A 5 -3.53 -25.43 15.26
CA HIS A 5 -2.12 -25.46 14.89
C HIS A 5 -1.59 -24.05 14.63
N ILE A 6 -0.28 -23.87 14.84
CA ILE A 6 0.39 -22.58 14.67
C ILE A 6 1.21 -22.62 13.38
N ILE A 7 0.92 -21.69 12.47
CA ILE A 7 1.73 -21.42 11.28
C ILE A 7 2.56 -20.18 11.55
N THR A 8 3.89 -20.31 11.37
CA THR A 8 4.82 -19.17 11.47
C THR A 8 5.35 -18.84 10.09
N VAL A 9 5.17 -17.59 9.67
CA VAL A 9 5.72 -17.03 8.43
C VAL A 9 6.86 -16.11 8.81
N SER A 10 8.09 -16.59 8.63
CA SER A 10 9.31 -15.82 8.92
C SER A 10 9.85 -15.19 7.64
N PRO A 11 10.14 -13.88 7.63
CA PRO A 11 10.75 -13.23 6.49
C PRO A 11 12.18 -13.74 6.28
N LYS A 12 12.64 -13.78 5.02
CA LYS A 12 14.01 -14.20 4.66
C LYS A 12 14.98 -13.02 4.57
N ASP A 13 14.47 -11.81 4.75
CA ASP A 13 15.18 -10.53 4.70
C ASP A 13 14.54 -9.56 5.70
N GLU A 14 15.11 -8.37 5.83
CA GLU A 14 14.67 -7.37 6.82
C GLU A 14 13.56 -6.45 6.30
N TYR A 15 13.01 -6.73 5.11
CA TYR A 15 12.07 -5.82 4.44
C TYR A 15 10.60 -6.08 4.75
N ARG A 16 10.30 -7.09 5.59
CA ARG A 16 8.93 -7.39 6.01
C ARG A 16 8.88 -7.81 7.46
N TYR A 17 7.69 -7.66 8.03
CA TYR A 17 7.32 -8.29 9.28
C TYR A 17 7.01 -9.78 9.09
N GLY A 18 7.17 -10.55 10.17
CA GLY A 18 6.74 -11.94 10.26
C GLY A 18 5.31 -12.07 10.77
N TYR A 19 4.71 -13.23 10.55
CA TYR A 19 3.37 -13.56 11.05
C TYR A 19 3.36 -14.83 11.88
N ARG A 20 2.55 -14.86 12.94
CA ARG A 20 2.12 -16.10 13.62
C ARG A 20 0.61 -16.22 13.56
N LEU A 21 0.13 -17.35 13.05
CA LEU A 21 -1.28 -17.62 12.81
C LEU A 21 -1.70 -18.86 13.59
N TRP A 22 -2.72 -18.72 14.43
CA TRP A 22 -3.38 -19.85 15.10
C TRP A 22 -4.60 -20.23 14.28
N ILE A 23 -4.50 -21.33 13.56
CA ILE A 23 -5.53 -21.80 12.65
C ILE A 23 -6.35 -22.87 13.36
N ASP A 24 -7.66 -22.70 13.39
CA ASP A 24 -8.60 -23.68 13.91
C ASP A 24 -8.54 -24.97 13.08
N ASP A 25 -8.32 -26.11 13.75
CA ASP A 25 -8.12 -27.39 13.06
C ASP A 25 -9.37 -27.86 12.30
N SER A 26 -10.56 -27.46 12.78
CA SER A 26 -11.84 -27.91 12.22
C SER A 26 -12.35 -27.07 11.05
N THR A 27 -12.06 -25.77 11.06
CA THR A 27 -12.62 -24.81 10.10
C THR A 27 -11.58 -24.07 9.26
N ALA A 28 -10.29 -24.27 9.56
CA ALA A 28 -9.17 -23.50 9.01
C ALA A 28 -9.26 -21.97 9.25
N MET A 29 -10.08 -21.55 10.21
CA MET A 29 -10.27 -20.14 10.53
C MET A 29 -9.10 -19.61 11.39
N PRO A 30 -8.46 -18.49 11.03
CA PRO A 30 -7.42 -17.87 11.86
C PRO A 30 -8.02 -17.22 13.13
N LEU A 31 -7.94 -17.92 14.25
CA LEU A 31 -8.50 -17.47 15.54
C LEU A 31 -7.66 -16.39 16.22
N LYS A 32 -6.36 -16.38 15.91
CA LYS A 32 -5.40 -15.37 16.37
C LYS A 32 -4.35 -15.13 15.29
N THR A 33 -4.03 -13.86 15.08
CA THR A 33 -2.94 -13.42 14.22
C THR A 33 -2.04 -12.50 15.01
N GLN A 34 -0.73 -12.70 14.90
CA GLN A 34 0.27 -11.77 15.39
C GLN A 34 1.15 -11.32 14.24
N LEU A 35 1.35 -10.01 14.15
CA LEU A 35 2.42 -9.40 13.37
C LEU A 35 3.65 -9.27 14.26
N CYS A 36 4.81 -9.67 13.73
CA CYS A 36 6.05 -9.70 14.49
C CYS A 36 7.15 -8.91 13.77
N ASP A 37 7.97 -8.19 14.53
CA ASP A 37 9.16 -7.52 14.01
C ASP A 37 10.23 -8.53 13.53
N THR A 38 11.33 -8.01 12.99
CA THR A 38 12.47 -8.82 12.51
C THR A 38 13.16 -9.63 13.62
N HIS A 39 12.94 -9.28 14.88
CA HIS A 39 13.46 -9.97 16.07
C HIS A 39 12.44 -10.96 16.67
N GLY A 40 11.22 -11.04 16.12
CA GLY A 40 10.14 -11.90 16.59
C GLY A 40 9.28 -11.33 17.72
N HIS A 41 9.47 -10.06 18.10
CA HIS A 41 8.60 -9.35 19.04
C HIS A 41 7.26 -9.04 18.39
N VAL A 42 6.18 -9.13 19.17
CA VAL A 42 4.83 -8.86 18.67
C VAL A 42 4.63 -7.35 18.54
N ILE A 43 4.35 -6.89 17.33
CA ILE A 43 3.97 -5.50 17.02
C ILE A 43 2.44 -5.35 17.14
N GLU A 44 1.71 -6.28 16.55
CA GLU A 44 0.25 -6.25 16.49
C GLU A 44 -0.33 -7.63 16.79
N GLN A 45 -1.49 -7.66 17.45
CA GLN A 45 -2.20 -8.89 17.75
C GLN A 45 -3.71 -8.72 17.56
N ILE A 46 -4.29 -9.61 16.76
CA ILE A 46 -5.73 -9.72 16.55
C ILE A 46 -6.17 -11.09 17.10
N VAL A 47 -7.21 -11.11 17.94
CA VAL A 47 -7.75 -12.32 18.57
C VAL A 47 -9.27 -12.27 18.56
N PHE A 48 -9.91 -13.38 18.20
CA PHE A 48 -11.36 -13.55 18.43
C PHE A 48 -11.65 -13.82 19.90
N ALA A 49 -12.37 -12.92 20.56
CA ALA A 49 -12.87 -13.16 21.92
C ALA A 49 -14.02 -14.19 21.94
N SER A 50 -14.85 -14.20 20.90
CA SER A 50 -15.92 -15.17 20.67
C SER A 50 -16.11 -15.34 19.16
N LEU A 51 -16.41 -16.56 18.73
CA LEU A 51 -16.61 -16.89 17.32
C LEU A 51 -17.77 -17.87 17.16
N THR A 52 -18.82 -17.41 16.47
CA THR A 52 -19.96 -18.24 16.06
C THR A 52 -19.94 -18.36 14.54
N LEU A 53 -19.91 -19.59 14.04
CA LEU A 53 -19.88 -19.89 12.60
C LEU A 53 -21.19 -20.60 12.24
N PRO A 54 -22.25 -19.86 11.86
CA PRO A 54 -23.50 -20.46 11.42
C PRO A 54 -23.30 -21.15 10.06
N SER A 55 -24.06 -22.22 9.81
CA SER A 55 -24.05 -22.92 8.52
C SER A 55 -24.69 -22.10 7.39
N ARG A 56 -25.52 -21.11 7.73
CA ARG A 56 -26.13 -20.17 6.79
C ARG A 56 -26.22 -18.79 7.41
N ILE A 57 -25.79 -17.78 6.66
CA ILE A 57 -25.98 -16.36 7.01
C ILE A 57 -27.29 -15.91 6.36
N PRO A 58 -28.28 -15.38 7.11
CA PRO A 58 -29.53 -14.90 6.52
C PRO A 58 -29.33 -13.58 5.77
N ASP A 59 -30.07 -13.36 4.68
CA ASP A 59 -29.98 -12.13 3.86
C ASP A 59 -30.20 -10.84 4.67
N SER A 60 -30.95 -10.93 5.77
CA SER A 60 -31.18 -9.81 6.68
C SER A 60 -29.89 -9.29 7.33
N ALA A 61 -28.85 -10.10 7.47
CA ALA A 61 -27.56 -9.69 8.02
C ALA A 61 -26.79 -8.72 7.09
N PHE A 62 -27.18 -8.62 5.81
CA PHE A 62 -26.59 -7.70 4.83
C PHE A 62 -27.39 -6.41 4.66
N ARG A 63 -28.49 -6.23 5.43
CA ARG A 63 -29.25 -4.98 5.39
C ARG A 63 -28.53 -3.94 6.24
N THR A 64 -28.24 -2.79 5.64
CA THR A 64 -27.64 -1.64 6.34
C THR A 64 -28.58 -1.17 7.45
N GLU A 65 -28.06 -1.05 8.67
CA GLU A 65 -28.84 -0.56 9.83
C GLU A 65 -29.02 0.98 9.81
N VAL A 66 -28.23 1.67 8.99
CA VAL A 66 -28.26 3.13 8.82
C VAL A 66 -29.07 3.49 7.58
N SER A 67 -29.92 4.52 7.68
CA SER A 67 -30.62 5.09 6.52
C SER A 67 -29.61 5.56 5.47
N THR A 68 -29.72 5.04 4.26
CA THR A 68 -28.90 5.47 3.11
C THR A 68 -29.51 6.66 2.37
N GLU A 69 -30.49 7.34 2.97
CA GLU A 69 -31.12 8.53 2.39
C GLU A 69 -30.09 9.66 2.31
N GLY A 70 -29.80 10.13 1.09
CA GLY A 70 -28.75 11.11 0.82
C GLY A 70 -27.35 10.53 0.55
N PHE A 71 -27.16 9.21 0.65
CA PHE A 71 -25.89 8.58 0.26
C PHE A 71 -25.86 8.31 -1.25
N GLN A 72 -24.77 8.72 -1.92
CA GLN A 72 -24.51 8.36 -3.30
C GLN A 72 -23.80 7.01 -3.35
N TRP A 73 -24.38 6.06 -4.08
CA TRP A 73 -23.72 4.79 -4.37
C TRP A 73 -22.59 5.03 -5.37
N LEU A 74 -21.36 5.08 -4.86
CA LEU A 74 -20.17 5.09 -5.71
C LEU A 74 -19.84 3.63 -6.05
N ARG A 75 -20.28 3.16 -7.22
CA ARG A 75 -19.74 1.93 -7.78
C ARG A 75 -18.35 2.30 -8.30
N ASN A 76 -17.30 1.89 -7.58
CA ASN A 76 -15.97 1.81 -8.16
C ASN A 76 -16.05 0.76 -9.27
N GLU A 77 -16.54 1.15 -10.44
CA GLU A 77 -16.26 0.41 -11.65
C GLU A 77 -14.75 0.36 -11.71
N THR A 78 -14.19 -0.85 -11.64
CA THR A 78 -12.77 -1.06 -11.88
C THR A 78 -12.50 -0.32 -13.18
N PRO A 79 -11.69 0.76 -13.17
CA PRO A 79 -11.31 1.38 -14.43
C PRO A 79 -10.76 0.24 -15.27
N PRO A 80 -11.20 0.05 -16.53
CA PRO A 80 -10.61 -0.97 -17.39
C PRO A 80 -9.10 -0.83 -17.24
N PRO A 81 -8.35 -1.93 -17.00
CA PRO A 81 -6.92 -1.86 -16.68
C PRO A 81 -6.33 -0.89 -17.68
N ALA A 82 -5.83 0.25 -17.17
CA ALA A 82 -5.31 1.30 -18.03
C ALA A 82 -4.34 0.58 -18.96
N GLN A 83 -4.73 0.48 -20.25
CA GLN A 83 -3.95 -0.28 -21.21
C GLN A 83 -2.54 0.26 -21.08
N ALA A 84 -1.55 -0.63 -21.01
CA ALA A 84 -0.12 -0.31 -20.96
C ALA A 84 0.36 0.37 -22.27
N GLY A 85 -0.37 1.39 -22.71
CA GLY A 85 -0.40 1.94 -24.05
C GLY A 85 -1.48 3.02 -24.26
N GLY A 86 -2.27 3.38 -23.24
CA GLY A 86 -3.05 4.62 -23.28
C GLY A 86 -2.09 5.80 -23.33
N THR A 87 -1.93 6.40 -24.51
CA THR A 87 -1.21 7.67 -24.69
C THR A 87 -1.72 8.67 -23.67
N MET A 88 -0.90 8.92 -22.65
CA MET A 88 -1.02 10.10 -21.80
C MET A 88 -1.06 11.31 -22.74
N ALA A 89 -2.25 11.87 -22.91
CA ALA A 89 -2.42 13.14 -23.59
C ALA A 89 -1.77 14.21 -22.70
N GLY A 90 -0.50 14.50 -22.96
CA GLY A 90 0.36 15.37 -22.16
C GLY A 90 1.48 14.55 -21.53
N GLY A 91 2.73 14.88 -21.89
CA GLY A 91 3.95 14.19 -21.45
C GLY A 91 4.23 14.32 -19.94
N ALA A 92 3.35 13.79 -19.11
CA ALA A 92 3.58 13.68 -17.69
C ALA A 92 4.67 12.62 -17.44
N MET A 93 5.66 12.98 -16.62
CA MET A 93 6.72 12.08 -16.18
C MET A 93 6.15 10.78 -15.64
N ALA A 94 6.73 9.66 -16.05
CA ALA A 94 6.32 8.36 -15.54
C ALA A 94 7.13 8.02 -14.28
N TRP A 95 6.53 7.98 -13.09
CA TRP A 95 7.26 7.60 -11.88
C TRP A 95 7.46 6.09 -11.80
N SER A 96 8.66 5.66 -11.41
CA SER A 96 8.98 4.26 -11.13
C SER A 96 10.04 4.14 -10.04
N ALA A 97 10.15 2.96 -9.43
CA ALA A 97 11.25 2.64 -8.52
C ALA A 97 12.37 1.90 -9.28
N THR A 98 13.58 2.43 -9.23
CA THR A 98 14.76 1.86 -9.90
C THR A 98 15.21 0.53 -9.30
N ARG A 99 14.98 0.34 -7.99
CA ARG A 99 15.19 -0.91 -7.26
C ARG A 99 14.07 -1.10 -6.25
N LEU A 100 13.74 -2.36 -5.99
CA LEU A 100 12.74 -2.78 -5.00
C LEU A 100 13.33 -3.87 -4.12
N PRO A 101 12.85 -4.01 -2.87
CA PRO A 101 13.15 -5.18 -2.05
C PRO A 101 12.81 -6.49 -2.79
N PRO A 102 13.53 -7.59 -2.53
CA PRO A 102 13.30 -8.86 -3.21
C PRO A 102 11.83 -9.30 -3.14
N GLY A 103 11.21 -9.60 -4.28
CA GLY A 103 9.82 -10.06 -4.37
C GLY A 103 8.78 -8.95 -4.50
N PHE A 104 9.09 -7.69 -4.14
CA PHE A 104 8.19 -6.57 -4.40
C PHE A 104 8.13 -6.26 -5.90
N LYS A 105 6.93 -5.93 -6.37
CA LYS A 105 6.66 -5.45 -7.74
C LYS A 105 5.61 -4.35 -7.70
N MET A 106 5.64 -3.45 -8.68
CA MET A 106 4.57 -2.47 -8.85
C MET A 106 3.31 -3.17 -9.41
N THR A 107 2.18 -3.02 -8.73
CA THR A 107 0.90 -3.64 -9.12
C THR A 107 -0.16 -2.61 -9.52
N GLY A 108 0.05 -1.34 -9.21
CA GLY A 108 -0.87 -0.27 -9.54
C GLY A 108 -0.16 1.06 -9.71
N ARG A 109 -0.67 1.85 -10.65
CA ARG A 109 -0.35 3.27 -10.79
C ARG A 109 -1.64 4.01 -11.11
N SER A 110 -1.88 5.11 -10.42
CA SER A 110 -2.96 6.03 -10.73
C SER A 110 -2.47 7.47 -10.50
N ALA A 111 -3.17 8.43 -11.07
CA ALA A 111 -3.00 9.84 -10.74
C ALA A 111 -4.37 10.38 -10.33
N GLN A 112 -4.44 11.07 -9.20
CA GLN A 112 -5.68 11.62 -8.69
C GLN A 112 -5.46 13.06 -8.18
N THR A 113 -6.41 13.93 -8.48
CA THR A 113 -6.43 15.27 -7.89
C THR A 113 -7.16 15.17 -6.55
N LEU A 114 -6.44 15.42 -5.44
CA LEU A 114 -7.03 15.41 -4.10
C LEU A 114 -7.99 16.60 -3.91
N PRO A 115 -9.08 16.46 -3.13
CA PRO A 115 -9.96 17.57 -2.79
C PRO A 115 -9.18 18.74 -2.18
N GLY A 116 -9.24 19.92 -2.82
CA GLY A 116 -8.49 21.11 -2.38
C GLY A 116 -7.10 21.28 -3.00
N SER A 117 -6.63 20.34 -3.83
CA SER A 117 -5.43 20.50 -4.66
C SER A 117 -5.82 20.73 -6.12
N THR A 118 -5.03 21.53 -6.84
CA THR A 118 -5.10 21.62 -8.31
C THR A 118 -4.14 20.65 -9.00
N ASP A 119 -3.12 20.22 -8.28
CA ASP A 119 -2.03 19.42 -8.83
C ASP A 119 -2.35 17.93 -8.65
N PRO A 120 -2.17 17.11 -9.70
CA PRO A 120 -2.37 15.67 -9.61
C PRO A 120 -1.31 15.03 -8.70
N VAL A 121 -1.73 14.06 -7.91
CA VAL A 121 -0.86 13.20 -7.09
C VAL A 121 -0.75 11.85 -7.77
N ASP A 122 0.46 11.45 -8.17
CA ASP A 122 0.72 10.09 -8.62
C ASP A 122 0.72 9.15 -7.40
N HIS A 123 0.03 8.02 -7.51
CA HIS A 123 -0.02 6.96 -6.51
C HIS A 123 0.49 5.67 -7.13
N LEU A 124 1.57 5.12 -6.57
CA LEU A 124 2.16 3.86 -6.94
C LEU A 124 1.93 2.83 -5.83
N VAL A 125 1.59 1.61 -6.18
CA VAL A 125 1.41 0.50 -5.23
C VAL A 125 2.45 -0.57 -5.51
N PHE A 126 3.27 -0.89 -4.51
CA PHE A 126 4.25 -1.96 -4.54
C PHE A 126 3.85 -3.06 -3.57
N THR A 127 3.92 -4.32 -3.98
CA THR A 127 3.63 -5.46 -3.11
C THR A 127 4.41 -6.70 -3.52
N ASP A 128 4.67 -7.59 -2.57
CA ASP A 128 5.21 -8.93 -2.77
C ASP A 128 4.16 -10.04 -2.62
N GLY A 129 2.88 -9.67 -2.43
CA GLY A 129 1.76 -10.57 -2.18
C GLY A 129 1.35 -10.70 -0.71
N LEU A 130 2.17 -10.24 0.23
CA LEU A 130 1.85 -10.22 1.67
C LEU A 130 1.90 -8.80 2.24
N ALA A 131 3.00 -8.10 2.01
CA ALA A 131 3.19 -6.71 2.39
C ALA A 131 2.90 -5.78 1.21
N SER A 132 2.44 -4.57 1.50
CA SER A 132 2.21 -3.54 0.48
C SER A 132 2.69 -2.16 0.94
N VAL A 133 3.29 -1.41 0.02
CA VAL A 133 3.73 -0.03 0.21
C VAL A 133 3.08 0.83 -0.85
N SER A 134 2.36 1.86 -0.40
CA SER A 134 1.85 2.94 -1.23
C SER A 134 2.86 4.08 -1.27
N VAL A 135 3.14 4.58 -2.47
CA VAL A 135 3.99 5.76 -2.67
C VAL A 135 3.18 6.84 -3.34
N PHE A 136 3.16 8.01 -2.73
CA PHE A 136 2.55 9.23 -3.25
C PHE A 136 3.64 10.15 -3.75
N VAL A 137 3.43 10.72 -4.94
CA VAL A 137 4.33 11.70 -5.54
C VAL A 137 3.57 12.98 -5.80
N GLU A 138 3.98 14.02 -5.11
CA GLU A 138 3.33 15.34 -5.12
C GLU A 138 4.33 16.40 -5.60
N PRO A 139 3.95 17.33 -6.50
CA PRO A 139 4.77 18.49 -6.80
C PRO A 139 5.06 19.27 -5.52
N GLN A 140 6.33 19.56 -5.24
CA GLN A 140 6.67 20.38 -4.09
C GLN A 140 6.37 21.85 -4.42
N ARG A 141 5.28 22.38 -3.88
CA ARG A 141 5.02 23.83 -3.93
C ARG A 141 6.18 24.54 -3.22
N ALA A 142 6.67 25.64 -3.79
CA ALA A 142 7.84 26.35 -3.29
C ALA A 142 7.77 26.49 -1.77
N ALA A 143 8.73 25.85 -1.08
CA ALA A 143 8.87 25.97 0.37
C ALA A 143 8.99 27.46 0.72
N LYS A 144 8.44 27.88 1.86
CA LYS A 144 8.69 29.24 2.34
C LYS A 144 10.20 29.42 2.47
N ALA A 145 10.73 30.55 2.01
CA ALA A 145 12.15 30.83 2.06
C ALA A 145 12.70 30.59 3.49
N GLY A 146 13.55 29.57 3.64
CA GLY A 146 14.13 29.14 4.93
C GLY A 146 13.81 27.71 5.35
N GLU A 147 12.81 27.05 4.76
CA GLU A 147 12.52 25.64 5.03
C GLU A 147 13.31 24.74 4.06
N SER A 148 14.33 24.06 4.59
CA SER A 148 14.95 22.96 3.86
C SER A 148 13.99 21.77 3.87
N PRO A 149 13.77 21.07 2.74
CA PRO A 149 13.00 19.84 2.76
C PRO A 149 13.72 18.81 3.63
N VAL A 150 13.16 18.54 4.81
CA VAL A 150 13.68 17.55 5.75
C VAL A 150 13.01 16.22 5.44
N ALA A 151 13.79 15.14 5.46
CA ALA A 151 13.22 13.81 5.40
C ALA A 151 12.45 13.53 6.71
N GLU A 152 11.19 13.14 6.59
CA GLU A 152 10.31 12.90 7.73
C GLU A 152 10.04 11.40 7.86
N THR A 153 10.12 10.87 9.08
CA THR A 153 9.74 9.48 9.38
C THR A 153 8.64 9.51 10.43
N ALA A 154 7.63 8.68 10.25
CA ALA A 154 6.56 8.50 11.21
C ALA A 154 6.18 7.02 11.31
N GLU A 155 5.83 6.58 12.51
CA GLU A 155 5.41 5.22 12.79
C GLU A 155 4.15 5.24 13.67
N VAL A 156 3.16 4.45 13.30
CA VAL A 156 1.93 4.28 14.08
C VAL A 156 1.57 2.78 14.08
N GLY A 157 1.81 2.13 15.21
CA GLY A 157 1.61 0.68 15.33
C GLY A 157 2.52 -0.09 14.38
N SER A 158 1.92 -0.85 13.48
CA SER A 158 2.60 -1.63 12.44
C SER A 158 2.86 -0.82 11.15
N SER A 159 2.28 0.37 11.02
CA SER A 159 2.41 1.21 9.83
C SER A 159 3.60 2.15 9.93
N SER A 160 4.43 2.16 8.90
CA SER A 160 5.58 3.07 8.74
C SER A 160 5.33 4.03 7.59
N ALA A 161 5.78 5.28 7.76
CA ALA A 161 5.76 6.31 6.74
C ALA A 161 7.12 7.00 6.63
N PHE A 162 7.55 7.28 5.40
CA PHE A 162 8.76 8.03 5.13
C PHE A 162 8.52 9.03 3.99
N SER A 163 8.88 10.29 4.22
CA SER A 163 8.82 11.36 3.23
C SER A 163 10.21 11.87 2.87
N THR A 164 10.45 12.10 1.58
CA THR A 164 11.68 12.73 1.07
C THR A 164 11.35 13.60 -0.14
N VAL A 165 12.31 14.39 -0.61
CA VAL A 165 12.20 15.13 -1.86
C VAL A 165 13.11 14.52 -2.92
N VAL A 166 12.58 14.26 -4.11
CA VAL A 166 13.31 13.80 -5.29
C VAL A 166 12.87 14.63 -6.48
N ASP A 167 13.82 15.22 -7.21
CA ASP A 167 13.57 16.01 -8.43
C ASP A 167 12.47 17.09 -8.25
N GLY A 168 12.44 17.77 -7.10
CA GLY A 168 11.44 18.80 -6.78
C GLY A 168 10.04 18.28 -6.46
N HIS A 169 9.90 16.98 -6.19
CA HIS A 169 8.64 16.35 -5.79
C HIS A 169 8.77 15.75 -4.40
N LYS A 170 7.73 15.93 -3.57
CA LYS A 170 7.61 15.23 -2.29
C LYS A 170 7.17 13.81 -2.56
N ILE A 171 8.00 12.85 -2.15
CA ILE A 171 7.73 11.42 -2.20
C ILE A 171 7.36 10.96 -0.80
N THR A 172 6.17 10.39 -0.63
CA THR A 172 5.70 9.84 0.65
C THR A 172 5.41 8.36 0.48
N ALA A 173 6.20 7.49 1.11
CA ALA A 173 5.96 6.06 1.14
C ALA A 173 5.32 5.65 2.47
N VAL A 174 4.25 4.86 2.41
CA VAL A 174 3.50 4.37 3.58
C VAL A 174 3.16 2.90 3.41
N GLY A 175 3.32 2.10 4.47
CA GLY A 175 2.90 0.70 4.46
C GLY A 175 3.14 -0.02 5.78
N GLU A 176 2.52 -1.19 5.92
CA GLU A 176 2.73 -2.11 7.05
C GLU A 176 4.01 -2.91 6.85
N VAL A 177 5.16 -2.23 6.94
CA VAL A 177 6.50 -2.78 6.73
C VAL A 177 7.49 -2.09 7.69
N PRO A 178 8.68 -2.69 7.92
CA PRO A 178 9.74 -2.02 8.68
C PRO A 178 10.08 -0.62 8.10
N PRO A 179 10.44 0.36 8.94
CA PRO A 179 10.74 1.73 8.51
C PRO A 179 11.79 1.83 7.39
N ASP A 180 12.80 0.97 7.44
CA ASP A 180 13.86 0.92 6.41
C ASP A 180 13.32 0.51 5.04
N THR A 181 12.18 -0.19 4.98
CA THR A 181 11.53 -0.62 3.73
C THR A 181 10.88 0.56 3.02
N VAL A 182 10.07 1.36 3.72
CA VAL A 182 9.47 2.58 3.14
C VAL A 182 10.54 3.59 2.75
N ARG A 183 11.59 3.73 3.57
CA ARG A 183 12.74 4.58 3.26
C ARG A 183 13.48 4.11 2.01
N PHE A 184 13.76 2.81 1.92
CA PHE A 184 14.41 2.23 0.75
C PHE A 184 13.59 2.51 -0.50
N ILE A 185 12.31 2.14 -0.53
CA ILE A 185 11.45 2.31 -1.70
C ILE A 185 11.37 3.79 -2.11
N ALA A 186 11.08 4.70 -1.17
CA ALA A 186 10.99 6.14 -1.45
C ALA A 186 12.29 6.70 -2.06
N SER A 187 13.45 6.25 -1.59
CA SER A 187 14.75 6.68 -2.11
C SER A 187 15.07 6.18 -3.53
N GLN A 188 14.38 5.13 -3.98
CA GLN A 188 14.58 4.54 -5.31
C GLN A 188 13.58 5.07 -6.35
N VAL A 189 12.56 5.83 -5.92
CA VAL A 189 11.57 6.44 -6.80
C VAL A 189 12.22 7.55 -7.61
N LYS A 190 12.04 7.49 -8.93
CA LYS A 190 12.54 8.49 -9.87
C LYS A 190 11.53 8.69 -10.99
N ALA A 191 11.62 9.87 -11.59
CA ALA A 191 10.95 10.12 -12.84
C ALA A 191 11.65 9.37 -13.98
N GLN A 192 10.86 8.68 -14.78
CA GLN A 192 11.28 8.03 -16.00
C GLN A 192 10.96 8.96 -17.16
N GLU A 193 11.97 9.26 -17.97
CA GLU A 193 11.74 9.91 -19.26
C GLU A 193 10.86 9.00 -20.13
N PRO A 194 9.88 9.56 -20.85
CA PRO A 194 9.09 8.79 -21.79
C PRO A 194 10.03 8.14 -22.80
N ALA A 195 9.91 6.82 -22.99
CA ALA A 195 10.73 6.10 -23.95
C ALA A 195 10.62 6.78 -25.33
N SER A 196 11.75 7.21 -25.90
CA SER A 196 11.77 7.77 -27.24
C SER A 196 11.34 6.68 -28.21
N VAL A 197 10.16 6.84 -28.81
CA VAL A 197 9.72 5.99 -29.91
C VAL A 197 10.61 6.33 -31.10
N GLY A 198 11.70 5.58 -31.27
CA GLY A 198 12.52 5.64 -32.47
C GLY A 198 11.67 5.34 -33.71
N PRO A 199 11.95 5.97 -34.86
CA PRO A 199 11.11 5.82 -36.05
C PRO A 199 11.08 4.36 -36.49
N ARG A 200 9.87 3.79 -36.60
CA ARG A 200 9.64 2.51 -37.26
C ARG A 200 10.19 2.61 -38.68
N ARG A 201 11.25 1.85 -38.97
CA ARG A 201 11.73 1.70 -40.35
C ARG A 201 10.65 0.94 -41.13
N HIS A 202 10.15 1.56 -42.19
CA HIS A 202 9.31 0.97 -43.23
C HIS A 202 10.14 0.03 -44.11
#